data_AF-A5KSK9-F1
#
_entry.id   AF-A5KSK9-F1
#
_cell.length_a   1.000
_cell.length_b   1.000
_cell.length_c   1.000
_cell.angle_alpha   90.00
_cell.angle_beta   90.00
_cell.angle_gamma   90.00
#
_symmetry.space_group_name_H-M   'P 1'
#
loop_
_entity.id
_entity.type
_entity.pdbx_description
1 polymer ?
#
loop_
_entity_poly.entity_id
_entity_poly.type
_entity_poly.pdbx_seq_one_letter_code
_entity_poly.pdbx_strand_id
1 'polypeptide(L)'
;MQLEKVKRLLEAFDQGLIPTLHQHEVNPGLPLGGRENYLYFTLPVCINFQRSSPAMWVAALATYQDPATRYVFFPEKLVDLPIEQIRADLMKHKLALQPNKHLLIWTTIAKAFHDFYHDDPRELIHEAYDDAGELIHLLHTSYRKRFPYLSGPKLSNYWPYILSHYTDVKFKNAHAISIIPDTHVLQSSAKLGLTLTNATPLQVELAWKELLKDSGINPTRVHPVLWNWSRNKFQPEV
;
A
#
# COMPACT_ATOMS: atom_id res chain seq x y z
N MET A 1 16.53 -24.82 -0.42
CA MET A 1 15.32 -25.41 0.18
C MET A 1 14.20 -24.37 0.31
N GLN A 2 14.44 -23.20 0.91
CA GLN A 2 13.43 -22.15 1.10
C GLN A 2 12.88 -21.60 -0.22
N LEU A 3 13.74 -21.31 -1.21
CA LEU A 3 13.31 -20.82 -2.52
C LEU A 3 12.34 -21.79 -3.22
N GLU A 4 12.56 -23.10 -3.05
CA GLU A 4 11.68 -24.12 -3.62
C GLU A 4 10.30 -24.13 -2.95
N LYS A 5 10.25 -23.92 -1.63
CA LYS A 5 8.97 -23.73 -0.91
C LYS A 5 8.21 -22.50 -1.41
N VAL A 6 8.93 -21.41 -1.70
CA VAL A 6 8.33 -20.20 -2.27
C VAL A 6 7.73 -20.47 -3.65
N LYS A 7 8.45 -21.19 -4.52
CA LYS A 7 7.93 -21.58 -5.83
C LYS A 7 6.66 -22.44 -5.72
N ARG A 8 6.66 -23.43 -4.82
CA ARG A 8 5.48 -24.27 -4.55
C ARG A 8 4.29 -23.46 -4.02
N LEU A 9 4.53 -22.44 -3.17
CA LEU A 9 3.46 -21.54 -2.73
C LEU A 9 2.92 -20.68 -3.86
N LEU A 10 3.79 -20.16 -4.74
CA LEU A 10 3.36 -19.41 -5.92
C LEU A 10 2.50 -20.29 -6.83
N GLU A 11 2.94 -21.52 -7.12
CA GLU A 11 2.17 -22.48 -7.91
C GLU A 11 0.82 -22.81 -7.27
N ALA A 12 0.80 -23.08 -5.96
CA ALA A 12 -0.44 -23.35 -5.23
C ALA A 12 -1.41 -22.14 -5.25
N PHE A 13 -0.88 -20.92 -5.17
CA PHE A 13 -1.67 -19.70 -5.30
C PHE A 13 -2.24 -19.54 -6.70
N ASP A 14 -1.41 -19.74 -7.74
CA ASP A 14 -1.82 -19.66 -9.15
C ASP A 14 -2.87 -20.74 -9.49
N GLN A 15 -2.87 -21.88 -8.79
CA GLN A 15 -3.88 -22.95 -8.88
C GLN A 15 -5.14 -22.71 -8.04
N GLY A 16 -5.20 -21.61 -7.26
CA GLY A 16 -6.34 -21.31 -6.39
C GLY A 16 -6.44 -22.18 -5.13
N LEU A 17 -5.38 -22.91 -4.77
CA LEU A 17 -5.33 -23.76 -3.57
C LEU A 17 -5.16 -22.95 -2.28
N ILE A 18 -4.73 -21.69 -2.39
CA ILE A 18 -4.68 -20.75 -1.29
C ILE A 18 -5.87 -19.79 -1.47
N PRO A 19 -6.93 -19.91 -0.65
CA PRO A 19 -8.10 -19.04 -0.77
C PRO A 19 -7.71 -17.56 -0.64
N THR A 20 -8.18 -16.75 -1.59
CA THR A 20 -8.03 -15.29 -1.53
C THR A 20 -9.20 -14.67 -0.79
N LEU A 21 -8.95 -13.55 -0.12
CA LEU A 21 -10.04 -12.73 0.37
C LEU A 21 -10.72 -12.06 -0.84
N HIS A 22 -11.96 -12.45 -1.16
CA HIS A 22 -12.71 -11.91 -2.30
C HIS A 22 -12.81 -10.36 -2.33
N GLN A 23 -12.64 -9.68 -1.20
CA GLN A 23 -12.67 -8.22 -1.08
C GLN A 23 -11.62 -7.73 -0.07
N HIS A 24 -10.35 -7.63 -0.49
CA HIS A 24 -9.29 -7.02 0.34
C HIS A 24 -9.22 -5.51 0.13
N GLU A 25 -9.06 -5.04 -1.10
CA GLU A 25 -9.11 -3.62 -1.47
C GLU A 25 -10.38 -3.29 -2.27
N VAL A 26 -11.49 -3.08 -1.57
CA VAL A 26 -12.73 -2.59 -2.20
C VAL A 26 -12.54 -1.16 -2.71
N ASN A 27 -13.13 -0.88 -3.88
CA ASN A 27 -12.91 0.37 -4.60
C ASN A 27 -14.15 0.74 -5.45
N PRO A 28 -14.27 2.01 -5.86
CA PRO A 28 -15.43 2.51 -6.60
C PRO A 28 -15.52 2.07 -8.07
N GLY A 29 -14.56 1.28 -8.59
CA GLY A 29 -14.57 0.83 -9.99
C GLY A 29 -14.24 1.94 -11.00
N LEU A 30 -13.34 2.87 -10.62
CA LEU A 30 -12.95 3.99 -11.47
C LEU A 30 -12.06 3.54 -12.65
N PRO A 31 -12.00 4.32 -13.75
CA PRO A 31 -11.09 4.02 -14.86
C PRO A 31 -9.64 3.93 -14.38
N LEU A 32 -8.92 2.88 -14.80
CA LEU A 32 -7.57 2.59 -14.30
C LEU A 32 -6.61 3.77 -14.45
N GLY A 33 -6.66 4.47 -15.59
CA GLY A 33 -5.85 5.66 -15.89
C GLY A 33 -6.43 6.99 -15.45
N GLY A 34 -7.56 7.00 -14.75
CA GLY A 34 -8.19 8.24 -14.28
C GLY A 34 -7.47 8.82 -13.07
N ARG A 35 -7.23 10.14 -13.06
CA ARG A 35 -6.69 10.89 -11.91
C ARG A 35 -7.37 10.50 -10.59
N GLU A 36 -8.70 10.41 -10.63
CA GLU A 36 -9.52 10.09 -9.46
C GLU A 36 -9.22 8.70 -8.89
N ASN A 37 -8.90 7.73 -9.75
CA ASN A 37 -8.51 6.39 -9.33
C ASN A 37 -7.16 6.41 -8.59
N TYR A 38 -6.19 7.17 -9.12
CA TYR A 38 -4.90 7.39 -8.45
C TYR A 38 -5.07 8.07 -7.09
N LEU A 39 -5.93 9.08 -6.98
CA LEU A 39 -6.25 9.74 -5.70
C LEU A 39 -6.88 8.78 -4.70
N TYR A 40 -7.87 7.99 -5.15
CA TYR A 40 -8.54 6.99 -4.32
C TYR A 40 -7.56 5.95 -3.76
N PHE A 41 -6.59 5.50 -4.54
CA PHE A 41 -5.59 4.53 -4.07
C PHE A 41 -4.40 5.15 -3.33
N THR A 42 -4.23 6.48 -3.40
CA THR A 42 -3.13 7.18 -2.73
C THR A 42 -3.51 7.58 -1.30
N LEU A 43 -4.59 8.34 -1.11
CA LEU A 43 -4.88 8.96 0.19
C LEU A 43 -5.20 7.94 1.31
N PRO A 44 -5.99 6.87 1.09
CA PRO A 44 -6.21 5.83 2.09
C PRO A 44 -4.94 5.07 2.47
N VAL A 45 -4.04 4.82 1.52
CA VAL A 45 -2.73 4.18 1.81
C VAL A 45 -1.93 5.01 2.81
N CYS A 46 -1.99 6.34 2.73
CA CYS A 46 -1.28 7.25 3.63
C CYS A 46 -1.65 7.05 5.11
N ILE A 47 -2.82 6.48 5.41
CA ILE A 47 -3.29 6.22 6.78
C ILE A 47 -3.44 4.71 7.07
N ASN A 48 -2.83 3.84 6.25
CA ASN A 48 -2.84 2.38 6.43
C ASN A 48 -1.71 1.86 7.35
N PHE A 49 -1.28 2.66 8.32
CA PHE A 49 -0.30 2.24 9.31
C PHE A 49 -1.00 1.83 10.61
N GLN A 50 -0.63 0.67 11.17
CA GLN A 50 -1.18 0.14 12.43
C GLN A 50 -2.72 0.04 12.47
N ARG A 51 -3.35 -0.37 11.37
CA ARG A 51 -4.78 -0.66 11.29
C ARG A 51 -5.07 -1.85 10.38
N SER A 52 -6.31 -2.34 10.42
CA SER A 52 -6.79 -3.33 9.46
C SER A 52 -6.94 -2.70 8.08
N SER A 53 -6.16 -3.21 7.11
CA SER A 53 -6.24 -2.81 5.70
C SER A 53 -7.62 -3.05 5.09
N PRO A 54 -8.24 -4.25 5.20
CA PRO A 54 -9.58 -4.45 4.63
C PRO A 54 -10.64 -3.53 5.24
N ALA A 55 -10.60 -3.29 6.56
CA ALA A 55 -11.54 -2.35 7.19
C ALA A 55 -11.32 -0.89 6.73
N MET A 56 -10.08 -0.52 6.41
CA MET A 56 -9.74 0.80 5.88
C MET A 56 -10.30 1.00 4.48
N TRP A 57 -10.16 0.02 3.58
CA TRP A 57 -10.70 0.11 2.23
C TRP A 57 -12.23 0.14 2.22
N VAL A 58 -12.90 -0.63 3.09
CA VAL A 58 -14.36 -0.54 3.28
C VAL A 58 -14.79 0.86 3.71
N ALA A 59 -14.08 1.46 4.68
CA ALA A 59 -14.34 2.83 5.11
C ALA A 59 -14.05 3.86 4.01
N ALA A 60 -13.00 3.66 3.21
CA ALA A 60 -12.66 4.52 2.08
C ALA A 60 -13.75 4.50 1.02
N LEU A 61 -14.24 3.31 0.65
CA LEU A 61 -15.33 3.17 -0.31
C LEU A 61 -16.62 3.84 0.19
N ALA A 62 -17.00 3.63 1.46
CA ALA A 62 -18.16 4.27 2.05
C ALA A 62 -18.04 5.81 2.04
N THR A 63 -16.86 6.34 2.39
CA THR A 63 -16.58 7.79 2.37
C THR A 63 -16.62 8.35 0.95
N TYR A 64 -16.12 7.60 -0.02
CA TYR A 64 -16.12 8.01 -1.41
C TYR A 64 -17.54 7.96 -2.01
N GLN A 65 -18.35 6.95 -1.67
CA GLN A 65 -19.71 6.82 -2.19
C GLN A 65 -20.66 7.88 -1.63
N ASP A 66 -20.45 8.34 -0.39
CA ASP A 66 -21.23 9.39 0.25
C ASP A 66 -20.93 10.78 -0.39
N PRO A 67 -21.91 11.41 -1.08
CA PRO A 67 -21.71 12.71 -1.72
C PRO A 67 -21.31 13.83 -0.76
N ALA A 68 -21.66 13.71 0.54
CA ALA A 68 -21.30 14.72 1.53
C ALA A 68 -19.81 14.64 1.92
N THR A 69 -19.17 13.49 1.79
CA THR A 69 -17.78 13.28 2.23
C THR A 69 -16.81 13.01 1.08
N ARG A 70 -17.28 12.67 -0.11
CA ARG A 70 -16.43 12.33 -1.27
C ARG A 70 -15.35 13.38 -1.56
N TYR A 71 -15.66 14.64 -1.31
CA TYR A 71 -14.73 15.75 -1.55
C TYR A 71 -13.37 15.56 -0.85
N VAL A 72 -13.29 14.79 0.24
CA VAL A 72 -12.03 14.56 0.98
C VAL A 72 -10.99 13.81 0.17
N PHE A 73 -11.35 13.21 -0.97
CA PHE A 73 -10.41 12.57 -1.88
C PHE A 73 -9.76 13.52 -2.88
N PHE A 74 -10.20 14.78 -2.94
CA PHE A 74 -9.75 15.78 -3.92
C PHE A 74 -8.90 16.85 -3.24
N PRO A 75 -7.59 16.88 -3.49
CA PRO A 75 -6.67 17.86 -2.92
C PRO A 75 -7.15 19.32 -3.05
N GLU A 76 -7.64 19.70 -4.22
CA GLU A 76 -8.15 21.04 -4.54
C GLU A 76 -9.39 21.43 -3.73
N LYS A 77 -10.12 20.47 -3.17
CA LYS A 77 -11.29 20.73 -2.32
C LYS A 77 -10.91 20.85 -0.85
N LEU A 78 -9.85 20.16 -0.43
CA LEU A 78 -9.42 20.15 0.97
C LEU A 78 -8.77 21.45 1.41
N VAL A 79 -8.07 22.14 0.49
CA VAL A 79 -7.33 23.37 0.83
C VAL A 79 -8.23 24.56 1.17
N ASP A 80 -9.48 24.55 0.70
CA ASP A 80 -10.44 25.65 0.88
C ASP A 80 -11.42 25.44 2.05
N LEU A 81 -11.36 24.28 2.73
CA LEU A 81 -12.36 23.90 3.72
C LEU A 81 -11.85 23.99 5.17
N PRO A 82 -12.74 24.30 6.14
CA PRO A 82 -12.38 24.31 7.56
C PRO A 82 -11.88 22.94 8.03
N ILE A 83 -10.77 22.93 8.78
CA ILE A 83 -10.14 21.70 9.28
C ILE A 83 -11.09 20.85 10.15
N GLU A 84 -12.02 21.50 10.86
CA GLU A 84 -13.04 20.84 11.69
C GLU A 84 -14.06 20.06 10.85
N GLN A 85 -14.46 20.61 9.70
CA GLN A 85 -15.35 19.94 8.75
C GLN A 85 -14.65 18.71 8.16
N ILE A 86 -13.42 18.88 7.67
CA ILE A 86 -12.61 17.78 7.12
C ILE A 86 -12.44 16.66 8.16
N ARG A 87 -12.20 17.01 9.43
CA ARG A 87 -12.12 16.03 10.52
C ARG A 87 -13.41 15.25 10.67
N ALA A 88 -14.55 15.94 10.77
CA ALA A 88 -15.85 15.30 10.95
C ALA A 88 -16.15 14.33 9.80
N ASP A 89 -15.90 14.76 8.56
CA ASP A 89 -16.22 13.98 7.36
C ASP A 89 -15.28 12.79 7.15
N LEU A 90 -13.98 12.92 7.46
CA LEU A 90 -13.06 11.78 7.49
C LEU A 90 -13.44 10.75 8.58
N MET A 91 -14.06 11.17 9.67
CA MET A 91 -14.44 10.28 10.77
C MET A 91 -15.82 9.64 10.59
N LYS A 92 -16.70 10.24 9.79
CA LYS A 92 -18.10 9.81 9.59
C LYS A 92 -18.23 8.32 9.30
N HIS A 93 -17.42 7.81 8.36
CA HIS A 93 -17.40 6.40 7.96
C HIS A 93 -16.20 5.62 8.53
N LYS A 94 -15.54 6.17 9.57
CA LYS A 94 -14.34 5.60 10.20
C LYS A 94 -13.15 5.48 9.25
N LEU A 95 -13.07 6.35 8.24
CA LEU A 95 -11.89 6.43 7.38
C LEU A 95 -10.70 6.94 8.20
N ALA A 96 -10.85 8.01 8.97
CA ALA A 96 -9.92 8.36 10.04
C ALA A 96 -10.31 7.68 11.36
N LEU A 97 -9.35 7.02 12.00
CA LEU A 97 -9.50 6.44 13.35
C LEU A 97 -8.79 7.27 14.43
N GLN A 98 -7.81 8.09 14.03
CA GLN A 98 -7.07 8.98 14.92
C GLN A 98 -7.39 10.43 14.52
N PRO A 99 -8.32 11.11 15.22
CA PRO A 99 -8.92 12.38 14.78
C PRO A 99 -7.90 13.47 14.44
N ASN A 100 -6.79 13.53 15.18
CA ASN A 100 -5.77 14.54 14.99
C ASN A 100 -4.68 14.06 14.03
N LYS A 101 -4.17 12.83 14.25
CA LYS A 101 -3.02 12.32 13.51
C LYS A 101 -3.35 11.98 12.06
N HIS A 102 -4.46 11.27 11.81
CA HIS A 102 -4.85 10.89 10.45
C HIS A 102 -5.29 12.12 9.66
N LEU A 103 -5.99 13.06 10.31
CA LEU A 103 -6.35 14.34 9.70
C LEU A 103 -5.10 15.09 9.24
N LEU A 104 -4.11 15.27 10.13
CA LEU A 104 -2.87 15.96 9.79
C LEU A 104 -2.14 15.29 8.62
N ILE A 105 -2.02 13.96 8.62
CA ILE A 105 -1.36 13.21 7.54
C ILE A 105 -2.12 13.40 6.23
N TRP A 106 -3.43 13.22 6.24
CA TRP A 106 -4.30 13.32 5.06
C TRP A 106 -4.22 14.71 4.44
N THR A 107 -4.39 15.77 5.24
CA THR A 107 -4.36 17.15 4.74
C THR A 107 -2.97 17.60 4.34
N THR A 108 -1.91 17.11 5.00
CA THR A 108 -0.52 17.42 4.59
C THR A 108 -0.23 16.86 3.20
N ILE A 109 -0.63 15.62 2.93
CA ILE A 109 -0.38 14.97 1.63
C ILE A 109 -1.25 15.55 0.53
N ALA A 110 -2.54 15.79 0.82
CA ALA A 110 -3.41 16.51 -0.09
C ALA A 110 -2.83 17.88 -0.45
N LYS A 111 -2.39 18.65 0.55
CA LYS A 111 -1.74 19.94 0.32
C LYS A 111 -0.46 19.81 -0.52
N ALA A 112 0.36 18.78 -0.30
CA ALA A 112 1.53 18.54 -1.13
C ALA A 112 1.16 18.28 -2.60
N PHE A 113 0.11 17.50 -2.87
CA PHE A 113 -0.37 17.29 -4.24
C PHE A 113 -0.94 18.57 -4.86
N HIS A 114 -1.68 19.36 -4.10
CA HIS A 114 -2.19 20.64 -4.57
C HIS A 114 -1.08 21.63 -4.92
N ASP A 115 -0.12 21.81 -4.01
CA ASP A 115 0.92 22.84 -4.15
C ASP A 115 1.97 22.50 -5.23
N PHE A 116 2.26 21.21 -5.46
CA PHE A 116 3.42 20.79 -6.26
C PHE A 116 3.09 19.89 -7.45
N TYR A 117 1.90 19.29 -7.51
CA TYR A 117 1.61 18.18 -8.42
C TYR A 117 0.26 18.33 -9.14
N HIS A 118 -0.27 19.55 -9.25
CA HIS A 118 -1.53 19.84 -9.95
C HIS A 118 -2.68 18.92 -9.49
N ASP A 119 -2.71 18.64 -8.19
CA ASP A 119 -3.68 17.76 -7.55
C ASP A 119 -3.67 16.30 -8.09
N ASP A 120 -2.59 15.85 -8.72
CA ASP A 120 -2.49 14.57 -9.41
C ASP A 120 -1.29 13.73 -8.93
N PRO A 121 -1.51 12.56 -8.30
CA PRO A 121 -0.41 11.70 -7.85
C PRO A 121 0.50 11.19 -8.97
N ARG A 122 0.03 11.19 -10.22
CA ARG A 122 0.81 10.74 -11.39
C ARG A 122 2.00 11.65 -11.67
N GLU A 123 1.90 12.95 -11.37
CA GLU A 123 3.01 13.89 -11.56
C GLU A 123 4.22 13.54 -10.69
N LEU A 124 4.00 13.07 -9.45
CA LEU A 124 5.08 12.56 -8.59
C LEU A 124 5.69 11.26 -9.14
N ILE A 125 4.88 10.40 -9.76
CA ILE A 125 5.36 9.17 -10.40
C ILE A 125 6.20 9.50 -11.64
N HIS A 126 5.78 10.48 -12.44
CA HIS A 126 6.53 10.96 -13.61
C HIS A 126 7.83 11.67 -13.21
N GLU A 127 7.82 12.43 -12.10
CA GLU A 127 9.05 13.00 -11.51
C GLU A 127 10.05 11.90 -11.12
N ALA A 128 9.54 10.76 -10.65
CA ALA A 128 10.33 9.56 -10.39
C ALA A 128 10.66 8.75 -11.65
N TYR A 129 10.49 9.30 -12.85
CA TYR A 129 10.74 8.64 -14.14
C TYR A 129 9.95 7.34 -14.35
N ASP A 130 8.76 7.23 -13.74
CA ASP A 130 7.96 6.01 -13.67
C ASP A 130 8.74 4.83 -13.05
N ASP A 131 9.74 5.09 -12.22
CA ASP A 131 10.59 4.08 -11.59
C ASP A 131 10.24 3.89 -10.12
N ALA A 132 9.98 2.64 -9.71
CA ALA A 132 9.61 2.34 -8.33
C ALA A 132 10.74 2.63 -7.34
N GLY A 133 11.99 2.38 -7.72
CA GLY A 133 13.16 2.63 -6.88
C GLY A 133 13.38 4.12 -6.66
N GLU A 134 13.29 4.92 -7.74
CA GLU A 134 13.40 6.39 -7.64
C GLU A 134 12.24 6.98 -6.84
N LEU A 135 11.01 6.48 -7.01
CA LEU A 135 9.85 6.94 -6.24
C LEU A 135 10.06 6.69 -4.74
N ILE A 136 10.49 5.48 -4.37
CA ILE A 136 10.82 5.14 -2.98
C ILE A 136 11.96 6.03 -2.46
N HIS A 137 12.98 6.28 -3.29
CA HIS A 137 14.10 7.15 -2.93
C HIS A 137 13.64 8.59 -2.64
N LEU A 138 12.89 9.21 -3.54
CA LEU A 138 12.34 10.57 -3.40
C LEU A 138 11.50 10.71 -2.13
N LEU A 139 10.65 9.72 -1.83
CA LEU A 139 9.84 9.70 -0.61
C LEU A 139 10.70 9.65 0.65
N HIS A 140 11.79 8.87 0.66
CA HIS A 140 12.67 8.71 1.82
C HIS A 140 13.61 9.89 2.05
N THR A 141 14.04 10.58 1.00
CA THR A 141 15.03 11.65 1.07
C THR A 141 14.37 13.03 0.99
N SER A 142 14.16 13.52 -0.22
CA SER A 142 13.76 14.90 -0.53
C SER A 142 12.39 15.25 0.02
N TYR A 143 11.45 14.30 0.04
CA TYR A 143 10.03 14.59 0.30
C TYR A 143 9.47 14.02 1.60
N ARG A 144 10.33 13.56 2.50
CA ARG A 144 9.93 12.93 3.77
C ARG A 144 8.94 13.75 4.59
N LYS A 145 9.10 15.09 4.61
CA LYS A 145 8.20 16.00 5.35
C LYS A 145 6.87 16.25 4.63
N ARG A 146 6.85 16.15 3.30
CA ARG A 146 5.65 16.39 2.46
C ARG A 146 4.73 15.17 2.42
N PHE A 147 5.31 13.98 2.55
CA PHE A 147 4.59 12.71 2.47
C PHE A 147 4.72 11.90 3.76
N PRO A 148 4.22 12.41 4.91
CA PRO A 148 4.26 11.66 6.17
C PRO A 148 3.61 10.29 5.99
N TYR A 149 4.10 9.28 6.71
CA TYR A 149 3.71 7.88 6.59
C TYR A 149 4.09 7.22 5.24
N LEU A 150 3.75 7.81 4.08
CA LEU A 150 4.20 7.33 2.77
C LEU A 150 5.73 7.29 2.65
N SER A 151 6.44 8.22 3.30
CA SER A 151 7.90 8.20 3.41
C SER A 151 8.44 7.17 4.41
N GLY A 152 7.58 6.37 5.03
CA GLY A 152 7.96 5.34 5.99
C GLY A 152 8.27 4.02 5.27
N PRO A 153 9.17 3.19 5.80
CA PRO A 153 9.71 2.00 5.11
C PRO A 153 8.62 1.01 4.65
N LYS A 154 7.50 0.95 5.37
CA LYS A 154 6.36 0.10 5.01
C LYS A 154 5.55 0.67 3.84
N LEU A 155 5.12 1.93 3.97
CA LEU A 155 4.14 2.50 3.04
C LEU A 155 4.77 3.05 1.77
N SER A 156 6.07 3.38 1.78
CA SER A 156 6.83 3.71 0.57
C SER A 156 6.88 2.54 -0.41
N ASN A 157 6.84 1.30 0.10
CA ASN A 157 6.70 0.10 -0.72
C ASN A 157 5.23 -0.25 -1.00
N TYR A 158 4.34 -0.11 0.00
CA TYR A 158 2.93 -0.46 -0.18
C TYR A 158 2.19 0.42 -1.19
N TRP A 159 2.51 1.71 -1.26
CA TRP A 159 1.86 2.62 -2.18
C TRP A 159 2.10 2.27 -3.67
N PRO A 160 3.34 2.15 -4.17
CA PRO A 160 3.57 1.72 -5.55
C PRO A 160 3.06 0.30 -5.81
N TYR A 161 3.09 -0.60 -4.81
CA TYR A 161 2.44 -1.91 -4.93
C TYR A 161 0.93 -1.79 -5.18
N ILE A 162 0.22 -0.94 -4.43
CA ILE A 162 -1.22 -0.75 -4.61
C ILE A 162 -1.51 -0.14 -5.97
N LEU A 163 -0.77 0.89 -6.37
CA LEU A 163 -0.97 1.52 -7.67
C LEU A 163 -0.74 0.52 -8.82
N SER A 164 0.28 -0.34 -8.76
CA SER A 164 0.55 -1.32 -9.82
C SER A 164 -0.55 -2.37 -10.01
N HIS A 165 -1.43 -2.56 -9.02
CA HIS A 165 -2.54 -3.52 -9.09
C HIS A 165 -3.86 -2.88 -9.49
N TYR A 166 -4.04 -1.61 -9.17
CA TYR A 166 -5.35 -0.96 -9.25
C TYR A 166 -5.39 0.27 -10.16
N THR A 167 -4.27 0.65 -10.77
CA THR A 167 -4.20 1.67 -11.82
C THR A 167 -3.54 1.11 -13.08
N ASP A 168 -3.31 1.96 -14.07
CA ASP A 168 -2.62 1.61 -15.31
C ASP A 168 -1.09 1.82 -15.26
N VAL A 169 -0.54 2.21 -14.10
CA VAL A 169 0.91 2.47 -13.96
C VAL A 169 1.72 1.20 -14.20
N LYS A 170 2.80 1.35 -14.96
CA LYS A 170 3.80 0.29 -15.18
C LYS A 170 5.15 0.77 -14.69
N PHE A 171 5.46 0.48 -13.43
CA PHE A 171 6.73 0.88 -12.85
C PHE A 171 7.92 0.20 -13.53
N LYS A 172 8.89 1.01 -13.97
CA LYS A 172 10.27 0.56 -14.18
C LYS A 172 10.85 0.09 -12.85
N ASN A 173 11.72 -0.91 -12.91
CA ASN A 173 12.36 -1.50 -11.74
C ASN A 173 11.37 -1.89 -10.63
N ALA A 174 10.20 -2.45 -10.98
CA ALA A 174 9.19 -2.91 -10.01
C ALA A 174 9.73 -3.91 -8.96
N HIS A 175 10.87 -4.56 -9.22
CA HIS A 175 11.57 -5.41 -8.26
C HIS A 175 12.20 -4.64 -7.08
N ALA A 176 12.31 -3.31 -7.18
CA ALA A 176 12.73 -2.44 -6.08
C ALA A 176 11.64 -2.28 -5.01
N ILE A 177 10.38 -2.57 -5.35
CA ILE A 177 9.29 -2.67 -4.37
C ILE A 177 9.56 -3.91 -3.53
N SER A 178 9.97 -3.68 -2.29
CA SER A 178 10.33 -4.72 -1.34
C SER A 178 9.10 -5.50 -0.85
N ILE A 179 9.32 -6.72 -0.35
CA ILE A 179 8.28 -7.40 0.43
C ILE A 179 7.99 -6.57 1.67
N ILE A 180 6.71 -6.26 1.89
CA ILE A 180 6.28 -5.41 3.00
C ILE A 180 6.18 -6.27 4.28
N PRO A 181 7.07 -6.08 5.27
CA PRO A 181 7.17 -6.98 6.43
C PRO A 181 6.10 -6.68 7.49
N ASP A 182 4.83 -6.92 7.14
CA ASP A 182 3.71 -6.88 8.09
C ASP A 182 3.59 -8.18 8.90
N THR A 183 2.63 -8.24 9.83
CA THR A 183 2.45 -9.41 10.70
C THR A 183 2.30 -10.73 9.94
N HIS A 184 1.60 -10.74 8.79
CA HIS A 184 1.40 -11.96 8.01
C HIS A 184 2.68 -12.39 7.30
N VAL A 185 3.44 -11.44 6.78
CA VAL A 185 4.75 -11.71 6.18
C VAL A 185 5.76 -12.16 7.23
N LEU A 186 5.81 -11.52 8.40
CA LEU A 186 6.68 -11.93 9.51
C LEU A 186 6.42 -13.38 9.90
N GLN A 187 5.15 -13.74 10.10
CA GLN A 187 4.74 -15.09 10.46
C GLN A 187 5.05 -16.10 9.35
N SER A 188 4.78 -15.75 8.08
CA SER A 188 5.07 -16.62 6.94
C SER A 188 6.57 -16.86 6.77
N SER A 189 7.39 -15.83 6.99
CA SER A 189 8.86 -15.92 6.92
C SER A 189 9.41 -16.89 7.96
N ALA A 190 8.87 -16.83 9.19
CA ALA A 190 9.20 -17.79 10.23
C ALA A 190 8.71 -19.20 9.89
N LYS A 191 7.48 -19.35 9.37
CA LYS A 191 6.90 -20.64 8.98
C LYS A 191 7.68 -21.32 7.85
N LEU A 192 8.22 -20.55 6.92
CA LEU A 192 9.09 -21.03 5.83
C LEU A 192 10.50 -21.41 6.32
N GLY A 193 10.86 -21.08 7.57
CA GLY A 193 12.22 -21.24 8.08
C GLY A 193 13.21 -20.29 7.40
N LEU A 194 12.73 -19.14 6.91
CA LEU A 194 13.59 -18.09 6.34
C LEU A 194 14.18 -17.22 7.46
N THR A 195 13.40 -16.94 8.50
CA THR A 195 13.83 -16.16 9.67
C THR A 195 13.37 -16.80 10.98
N LEU A 196 13.90 -16.32 12.10
CA LEU A 196 13.36 -16.66 13.42
C LEU A 196 12.02 -15.95 13.66
N THR A 197 11.23 -16.45 14.62
CA THR A 197 9.91 -15.90 14.99
C THR A 197 9.98 -14.49 15.59
N ASN A 198 11.12 -14.11 16.15
CA ASN A 198 11.37 -12.80 16.75
C ASN A 198 12.17 -11.85 15.83
N ALA A 199 12.34 -12.21 14.55
CA ALA A 199 13.05 -11.36 13.59
C ALA A 199 12.35 -10.00 13.43
N THR A 200 13.14 -8.94 13.38
CA THR A 200 12.66 -7.59 13.14
C THR A 200 12.18 -7.42 11.68
N PRO A 201 11.30 -6.44 11.40
CA PRO A 201 10.87 -6.15 10.03
C PRO A 201 12.02 -5.96 9.04
N LEU A 202 13.10 -5.28 9.46
CA LEU A 202 14.29 -5.08 8.65
C LEU A 202 15.01 -6.41 8.34
N GLN A 203 15.14 -7.30 9.33
CA GLN A 203 15.75 -8.62 9.12
C GLN A 203 14.94 -9.47 8.14
N VAL A 204 13.61 -9.42 8.23
CA VAL A 204 12.73 -10.13 7.30
C VAL A 204 12.83 -9.57 5.89
N GLU A 205 12.82 -8.24 5.74
CA GLU A 205 13.05 -7.58 4.45
C GLU A 205 14.38 -7.99 3.81
N LEU A 206 15.49 -7.93 4.57
CA LEU A 206 16.81 -8.31 4.07
C LEU A 206 16.88 -9.80 3.70
N ALA A 207 16.27 -10.67 4.48
CA ALA A 207 16.23 -12.11 4.19
C ALA A 207 15.46 -12.41 2.90
N TRP A 208 14.35 -11.73 2.65
CA TRP A 208 13.60 -11.85 1.39
C TRP A 208 14.38 -11.28 0.21
N LYS A 209 15.02 -10.12 0.38
CA LYS A 209 15.87 -9.52 -0.66
C LYS A 209 16.97 -10.48 -1.09
N GLU A 210 17.64 -11.11 -0.14
CA GLU A 210 18.70 -12.08 -0.42
C GLU A 210 18.14 -13.37 -1.04
N LEU A 211 17.04 -13.92 -0.52
CA LEU A 211 16.43 -15.14 -1.04
C LEU A 211 15.96 -15.00 -2.50
N LEU A 212 15.42 -13.83 -2.85
CA LEU A 212 14.86 -13.58 -4.18
C LEU A 212 15.88 -13.03 -5.17
N LYS A 213 17.08 -12.67 -4.71
CA LYS A 213 18.17 -12.19 -5.56
C LYS A 213 18.46 -13.22 -6.65
N ASP A 214 18.52 -12.74 -7.90
CA ASP A 214 18.79 -13.53 -9.10
C ASP A 214 17.83 -14.72 -9.35
N SER A 215 16.74 -14.82 -8.58
CA SER A 215 15.74 -15.90 -8.71
C SER A 215 14.76 -15.69 -9.88
N GLY A 216 14.70 -14.47 -10.43
CA GLY A 216 13.68 -14.04 -11.38
C GLY A 216 12.29 -13.83 -10.79
N ILE A 217 12.10 -14.04 -9.48
CA ILE A 217 10.82 -13.86 -8.78
C ILE A 217 10.72 -12.43 -8.25
N ASN A 218 9.69 -11.70 -8.68
CA ASN A 218 9.42 -10.36 -8.18
C ASN A 218 8.81 -10.43 -6.76
N PRO A 219 9.37 -9.71 -5.76
CA PRO A 219 8.80 -9.55 -4.42
C PRO A 219 7.29 -9.28 -4.38
N THR A 220 6.79 -8.45 -5.29
CA THR A 220 5.37 -8.07 -5.37
C THR A 220 4.46 -9.25 -5.69
N ARG A 221 4.95 -10.29 -6.40
CA ARG A 221 4.19 -11.54 -6.61
C ARG A 221 4.12 -12.39 -5.35
N VAL A 222 5.15 -12.34 -4.52
CA VAL A 222 5.25 -13.17 -3.31
C VAL A 222 4.39 -12.61 -2.19
N HIS A 223 4.33 -11.28 -2.06
CA HIS A 223 3.60 -10.60 -0.99
C HIS A 223 2.13 -11.07 -0.80
N PRO A 224 1.25 -11.04 -1.84
CA PRO A 224 -0.14 -11.49 -1.68
C PRO A 224 -0.25 -12.98 -1.33
N VAL A 225 0.70 -13.82 -1.78
CA VAL A 225 0.72 -15.26 -1.47
C VAL A 225 0.98 -15.48 0.01
N LEU A 226 2.01 -14.86 0.57
CA LEU A 226 2.33 -14.98 2.00
C LEU A 226 1.18 -14.48 2.87
N TRP A 227 0.58 -13.35 2.48
CA TRP A 227 -0.52 -12.76 3.22
C TRP A 227 -1.73 -13.67 3.27
N ASN A 228 -2.16 -14.23 2.13
CA ASN A 228 -3.29 -15.16 2.09
C ASN A 228 -2.94 -16.50 2.74
N TRP A 229 -1.72 -17.01 2.57
CA TRP A 229 -1.28 -18.27 3.18
C TRP A 229 -1.32 -18.21 4.71
N SER A 230 -0.79 -17.14 5.31
CA SER A 230 -0.87 -16.90 6.77
C SER A 230 -2.31 -16.88 7.27
N ARG A 231 -3.21 -16.20 6.56
CA ARG A 231 -4.63 -16.13 6.93
C ARG A 231 -5.35 -17.47 6.82
N ASN A 232 -4.93 -18.31 5.88
CA ASN A 232 -5.43 -19.67 5.72
C ASN A 232 -4.68 -20.68 6.60
N LYS A 233 -4.11 -20.23 7.74
CA LYS A 233 -3.42 -21.07 8.72
C LYS A 233 -2.25 -21.86 8.13
N PHE A 234 -1.59 -21.29 7.13
CA PHE A 234 -0.46 -21.89 6.43
C PHE A 234 -0.81 -23.16 5.65
N GLN A 235 -1.98 -23.19 5.01
CA GLN A 235 -2.38 -24.24 4.07
C GLN A 235 -2.33 -23.72 2.62
N PRO A 236 -1.80 -24.52 1.67
CA PRO A 236 -1.25 -25.86 1.84
C PRO A 236 0.14 -25.88 2.50
N GLU A 237 0.56 -27.04 2.99
CA GLU A 237 1.92 -27.23 3.53
C GLU A 237 2.97 -27.29 2.41
N VAL A 238 4.14 -26.68 2.67
CA VAL A 238 5.26 -26.58 1.72
C VAL A 238 6.62 -26.89 2.35
#